data_AF-A0A497QPS5-F1
#
_entry.id   AF-A0A497QPS5-F1
#
_cell.length_a   1.000
_cell.length_b   1.000
_cell.length_c   1.000
_cell.angle_alpha   90.00
_cell.angle_beta   90.00
_cell.angle_gamma   90.00
#
_symmetry.space_group_name_H-M   'P 1'
#
loop_
_entity.id
_entity.type
_entity.pdbx_description
1 polymer ?
#
loop_
_entity_poly.entity_id
_entity_poly.type
_entity_poly.pdbx_seq_one_letter_code
_entity_poly.pdbx_strand_id
1 'polypeptide(L)'
;MSIKDFLPIDPEIEQFQFDKKITESINKQQYLEDGVRRALNELANQLKKSAQEIQHYLVIQRENERNYIQLINRKSDLVLKSDLSQLRTENSQMEQKLQVQEHILNSLLDLSNDYKEYTKTLKNLGKIMEKLNKSQSSWRDAAAELAKLRGSQMASGGKLQKVENKIEAGKASVIKIRSEVKHRKSFVLTTLKRINETLLKLKNGIKSFIN
;
A
#
# COMPACT_ATOMS: atom_id res chain seq x y z
N MET A 1 3.24 50.34 -11.64
CA MET A 1 3.41 49.35 -10.56
C MET A 1 4.19 48.18 -11.13
N SER A 2 5.25 47.78 -10.43
CA SER A 2 6.25 46.82 -10.91
C SER A 2 5.99 45.47 -10.24
N ILE A 3 6.36 44.36 -10.87
CA ILE A 3 6.35 42.99 -10.29
C ILE A 3 7.06 42.90 -8.91
N LYS A 4 7.84 43.94 -8.56
CA LYS A 4 8.46 44.18 -7.25
C LYS A 4 7.46 44.33 -6.08
N ASP A 5 6.18 44.56 -6.35
CA ASP A 5 5.22 44.96 -5.31
C ASP A 5 4.40 43.81 -4.68
N PHE A 6 4.48 42.56 -5.17
CA PHE A 6 3.43 41.57 -4.81
C PHE A 6 3.77 40.10 -4.51
N LEU A 7 5.01 39.68 -4.26
CA LEU A 7 5.21 38.31 -3.72
C LEU A 7 6.34 38.22 -2.69
N PRO A 8 6.13 37.50 -1.56
CA PRO A 8 7.17 37.31 -0.55
C PRO A 8 8.45 36.76 -1.18
N ILE A 9 9.58 37.35 -0.78
CA ILE A 9 10.93 36.93 -1.20
C ILE A 9 11.30 35.59 -0.54
N ASP A 10 10.68 35.27 0.59
CA ASP A 10 10.88 33.99 1.27
C ASP A 10 9.85 32.95 0.81
N PRO A 11 10.27 31.78 0.29
CA PRO A 11 9.52 30.56 0.56
C PRO A 11 9.39 30.49 2.06
N GLU A 12 8.17 30.57 2.62
CA GLU A 12 7.95 30.43 4.06
C GLU A 12 8.81 29.28 4.58
N ILE A 13 9.85 29.60 5.36
CA ILE A 13 10.90 28.65 5.75
C ILE A 13 10.26 27.41 6.39
N GLU A 14 9.15 27.63 7.08
CA GLU A 14 8.29 26.62 7.69
C GLU A 14 7.70 25.66 6.66
N GLN A 15 7.18 26.14 5.54
CA GLN A 15 6.58 25.30 4.51
C GLN A 15 7.61 24.39 3.84
N PHE A 16 8.85 24.87 3.61
CA PHE A 16 9.92 24.03 3.07
C PHE A 16 10.37 22.93 4.04
N GLN A 17 10.54 23.28 5.33
CA GLN A 17 10.88 22.30 6.36
C GLN A 17 9.75 21.29 6.57
N PHE A 18 8.50 21.74 6.46
CA PHE A 18 7.33 20.89 6.50
C PHE A 18 7.29 19.93 5.30
N ASP A 19 7.51 20.42 4.08
CA ASP A 19 7.56 19.60 2.85
C ASP A 19 8.67 18.53 2.94
N LYS A 20 9.83 18.85 3.54
CA LYS A 20 10.88 17.86 3.85
C LYS A 20 10.43 16.77 4.81
N LYS A 21 9.83 17.14 5.94
CA LYS A 21 9.30 16.19 6.93
C LYS A 21 8.22 15.30 6.32
N ILE A 22 7.37 15.85 5.45
CA ILE A 22 6.38 15.06 4.71
C ILE A 22 7.08 14.03 3.81
N THR A 23 8.10 14.43 3.04
CA THR A 23 8.85 13.49 2.19
C THR A 23 9.45 12.33 2.99
N GLU A 24 10.09 12.64 4.11
CA GLU A 24 10.66 11.63 5.03
C GLU A 24 9.58 10.68 5.56
N SER A 25 8.43 11.24 5.98
CA SER A 25 7.29 10.47 6.47
C SER A 25 6.70 9.57 5.39
N ILE A 26 6.56 10.05 4.15
CA ILE A 26 6.06 9.26 3.02
C ILE A 26 7.01 8.09 2.73
N ASN A 27 8.31 8.35 2.70
CA ASN A 27 9.32 7.32 2.43
C ASN A 27 9.34 6.26 3.55
N LYS A 28 9.24 6.68 4.82
CA LYS A 28 9.10 5.77 5.96
C LYS A 28 7.83 4.93 5.87
N GLN A 29 6.69 5.57 5.58
CA GLN A 29 5.42 4.87 5.42
C GLN A 29 5.52 3.85 4.28
N GLN A 30 6.03 4.23 3.11
CA GLN A 30 6.21 3.31 1.97
C GLN A 30 6.97 2.02 2.37
N TYR A 31 8.02 2.14 3.19
CA TYR A 31 8.76 0.98 3.68
C TYR A 31 7.93 0.09 4.61
N LEU A 32 7.20 0.69 5.56
CA LEU A 32 6.33 -0.04 6.49
C LEU A 32 5.22 -0.79 5.74
N GLU A 33 4.58 -0.13 4.77
CA GLU A 33 3.49 -0.72 3.99
C GLU A 33 3.97 -1.87 3.08
N ASP A 34 5.20 -1.81 2.58
CA ASP A 34 5.81 -2.96 1.88
C ASP A 34 6.15 -4.10 2.83
N GLY A 35 6.44 -3.81 4.10
CA GLY A 35 6.51 -4.79 5.18
C GLY A 35 5.17 -5.51 5.38
N VAL A 36 4.07 -4.77 5.50
CA VAL A 36 2.71 -5.33 5.62
C VAL A 36 2.38 -6.22 4.42
N ARG A 37 2.66 -5.76 3.20
CA ARG A 37 2.48 -6.56 1.97
C ARG A 37 3.22 -7.90 2.05
N ARG A 38 4.47 -7.91 2.49
CA ARG A 38 5.27 -9.14 2.60
C ARG A 38 4.66 -10.10 3.62
N ALA A 39 4.29 -9.61 4.80
CA ALA A 39 3.64 -10.40 5.83
C ALA A 39 2.31 -11.03 5.34
N LEU A 40 1.50 -10.27 4.59
CA LEU A 40 0.26 -10.80 3.99
C LEU A 40 0.53 -11.94 3.00
N ASN A 41 1.56 -11.82 2.16
CA ASN A 41 1.95 -12.88 1.23
C ASN A 41 2.48 -14.13 1.95
N GLU A 42 3.26 -13.94 3.02
CA GLU A 42 3.75 -15.05 3.85
C GLU A 42 2.59 -15.80 4.50
N LEU A 43 1.62 -15.08 5.07
CA LEU A 43 0.41 -15.66 5.64
C LEU A 43 -0.41 -16.41 4.56
N ALA A 44 -0.60 -15.81 3.39
CA ALA A 44 -1.27 -16.45 2.26
C ALA A 44 -0.57 -17.76 1.85
N ASN A 45 0.77 -17.76 1.80
CA ASN A 45 1.53 -18.97 1.47
C ASN A 45 1.39 -20.07 2.54
N GLN A 46 1.35 -19.70 3.83
CA GLN A 46 1.11 -20.65 4.92
C GLN A 46 -0.30 -21.25 4.84
N LEU A 47 -1.32 -20.41 4.62
CA LEU A 47 -2.69 -20.88 4.43
C LEU A 47 -2.82 -21.79 3.22
N LYS A 48 -2.12 -21.49 2.12
CA LYS A 48 -2.10 -22.35 0.94
C LYS A 48 -1.51 -23.74 1.25
N LYS A 49 -0.41 -23.82 2.00
CA LYS A 49 0.19 -25.09 2.42
C LYS A 49 -0.76 -25.89 3.32
N SER A 50 -1.34 -25.24 4.33
CA SER A 50 -2.30 -25.90 5.23
C SER A 50 -3.55 -26.39 4.48
N ALA A 51 -4.03 -25.65 3.47
CA ALA A 51 -5.15 -26.09 2.63
C ALA A 51 -4.80 -27.36 1.83
N GLN A 52 -3.58 -27.45 1.32
CA GLN A 52 -3.09 -28.65 0.62
C GLN A 52 -3.02 -29.87 1.56
N GLU A 53 -2.61 -29.67 2.81
CA GLU A 53 -2.60 -30.74 3.83
C GLU A 53 -4.02 -31.23 4.14
N ILE A 54 -4.97 -30.32 4.39
CA ILE A 54 -6.38 -30.67 4.61
C ILE A 54 -6.94 -31.43 3.41
N GLN A 55 -6.64 -30.97 2.20
CA GLN A 55 -7.09 -31.63 0.98
C GLN A 55 -6.52 -33.04 0.84
N HIS A 56 -5.27 -33.27 1.24
CA HIS A 56 -4.67 -34.61 1.28
C HIS A 56 -5.38 -35.52 2.28
N TYR A 57 -5.65 -35.04 3.50
CA TYR A 57 -6.42 -35.79 4.49
C TYR A 57 -7.83 -36.14 3.99
N LEU A 58 -8.49 -35.22 3.29
CA LEU A 58 -9.82 -35.44 2.73
C LEU A 58 -9.85 -36.57 1.69
N VAL A 59 -8.80 -36.69 0.88
CA VAL A 59 -8.66 -37.79 -0.09
C VAL A 59 -8.60 -39.12 0.62
N ILE A 60 -7.77 -39.24 1.67
CA ILE A 60 -7.64 -40.47 2.46
C ILE A 60 -8.97 -40.81 3.14
N GLN A 61 -9.64 -39.83 3.74
CA GLN A 61 -10.91 -40.08 4.44
C GLN A 61 -12.05 -40.48 3.50
N ARG A 62 -12.07 -39.95 2.27
CA ARG A 62 -13.02 -40.40 1.23
C ARG A 62 -12.73 -41.83 0.79
N GLU A 63 -11.47 -42.27 0.79
CA GLU A 63 -11.11 -43.67 0.54
C GLU A 63 -11.56 -44.58 1.69
N ASN A 64 -11.34 -44.16 2.94
CA ASN A 64 -11.87 -44.85 4.12
C ASN A 64 -13.40 -44.97 4.08
N GLU A 65 -14.10 -43.91 3.67
CA GLU A 65 -15.55 -43.94 3.52
C GLU A 65 -16.00 -45.01 2.51
N ARG A 66 -15.32 -45.08 1.35
CA ARG A 66 -15.59 -46.12 0.34
C ARG A 66 -15.37 -47.52 0.91
N ASN A 67 -14.31 -47.73 1.68
CA ASN A 67 -14.00 -49.02 2.31
C ASN A 67 -15.07 -49.40 3.35
N TYR A 68 -15.51 -48.44 4.18
CA TYR A 68 -16.56 -48.65 5.17
C TYR A 68 -17.88 -49.04 4.51
N ILE A 69 -18.26 -48.36 3.42
CA ILE A 69 -19.45 -48.71 2.63
C ILE A 69 -19.37 -50.15 2.11
N GLN A 70 -18.20 -50.58 1.60
CA GLN A 70 -18.02 -51.95 1.12
C GLN A 70 -18.16 -52.99 2.24
N LEU A 71 -17.59 -52.73 3.42
CA LEU A 71 -17.68 -53.63 4.58
C LEU A 71 -19.12 -53.75 5.08
N ILE A 72 -19.84 -52.64 5.19
CA ILE A 72 -21.26 -52.62 5.58
C ILE A 72 -22.12 -53.37 4.56
N ASN A 73 -21.88 -53.18 3.26
CA ASN A 73 -22.62 -53.89 2.20
C ASN A 73 -22.38 -55.41 2.22
N ARG A 74 -21.21 -55.85 2.71
CA ARG A 74 -20.88 -57.26 2.93
C ARG A 74 -21.40 -57.81 4.27
N LYS A 75 -22.15 -57.01 5.04
CA LYS A 75 -22.64 -57.35 6.39
C LYS A 75 -21.50 -57.74 7.35
N SER A 76 -20.34 -57.08 7.22
CA SER A 76 -19.24 -57.24 8.17
C SER A 76 -19.57 -56.57 9.49
N ASP A 77 -19.25 -57.23 10.61
CA ASP A 77 -19.40 -56.67 11.96
C ASP A 77 -18.22 -55.77 12.37
N LEU A 78 -17.22 -55.60 11.50
CA LEU A 78 -16.01 -54.81 11.78
C LEU A 78 -16.26 -53.29 11.78
N VAL A 79 -17.35 -52.83 11.16
CA VAL A 79 -17.67 -51.40 10.99
C VAL A 79 -19.16 -51.18 11.22
N LEU A 80 -19.49 -50.27 12.14
CA LEU A 80 -20.88 -49.92 12.41
C LEU A 80 -21.36 -48.81 11.47
N LYS A 81 -22.67 -48.78 11.19
CA LYS A 81 -23.29 -47.68 10.41
C LYS A 81 -23.11 -46.32 11.09
N SER A 82 -23.02 -46.29 12.42
CA SER A 82 -22.72 -45.08 13.20
C SER A 82 -21.35 -44.50 12.85
N ASP A 83 -20.33 -45.36 12.68
CA ASP A 83 -18.96 -44.94 12.40
C ASP A 83 -18.87 -44.32 11.00
N LEU A 84 -19.56 -44.90 10.02
CA LEU A 84 -19.69 -44.32 8.68
C LEU A 84 -20.40 -42.95 8.72
N SER A 85 -21.43 -42.80 9.54
CA SER A 85 -22.14 -41.52 9.69
C SER A 85 -21.27 -40.45 10.33
N GLN A 86 -20.47 -40.82 11.33
CA GLN A 86 -19.49 -39.92 11.95
C GLN A 86 -18.43 -39.49 10.93
N LEU A 87 -17.84 -40.44 10.19
CA LEU A 87 -16.86 -40.15 9.16
C LEU A 87 -17.38 -39.17 8.09
N ARG A 88 -18.64 -39.35 7.64
CA ARG A 88 -19.30 -38.42 6.72
C ARG A 88 -19.45 -37.01 7.30
N THR A 89 -19.77 -36.92 8.58
CA THR A 89 -19.89 -35.63 9.27
C THR A 89 -18.53 -34.94 9.35
N GLU A 90 -17.47 -35.66 9.71
CA GLU A 90 -16.11 -35.14 9.75
C GLU A 90 -15.61 -34.69 8.36
N ASN A 91 -15.88 -35.49 7.31
CA ASN A 91 -15.58 -35.13 5.92
C ASN A 91 -16.28 -33.82 5.51
N SER A 92 -17.57 -33.68 5.80
CA SER A 92 -18.32 -32.46 5.49
C SER A 92 -17.76 -31.24 6.22
N GLN A 93 -17.39 -31.38 7.50
CA GLN A 93 -16.76 -30.30 8.26
C GLN A 93 -15.39 -29.92 7.70
N MET A 94 -14.57 -30.88 7.25
CA MET A 94 -13.28 -30.59 6.62
C MET A 94 -13.44 -29.88 5.26
N GLU A 95 -14.42 -30.28 4.45
CA GLU A 95 -14.75 -29.58 3.20
C GLU A 95 -15.15 -28.13 3.45
N GLN A 96 -15.98 -27.87 4.46
CA GLN A 96 -16.35 -26.51 4.84
C GLN A 96 -15.13 -25.71 5.27
N LYS A 97 -14.26 -26.25 6.13
CA LYS A 97 -13.01 -25.58 6.56
C LYS A 97 -12.11 -25.22 5.37
N LEU A 98 -12.01 -26.12 4.38
CA LEU A 98 -11.23 -25.87 3.17
C LEU A 98 -11.80 -24.69 2.37
N GLN A 99 -13.13 -24.63 2.18
CA GLN A 99 -13.79 -23.52 1.49
C GLN A 99 -13.56 -22.18 2.21
N VAL A 100 -13.64 -22.17 3.55
CA VAL A 100 -13.34 -20.98 4.36
C VAL A 100 -11.90 -20.53 4.14
N GLN A 101 -10.96 -21.47 4.18
CA GLN A 101 -9.54 -21.19 4.04
C GLN A 101 -9.19 -20.66 2.65
N GLU A 102 -9.79 -21.20 1.59
CA GLU A 102 -9.67 -20.68 0.22
C GLU A 102 -10.20 -19.25 0.10
N HIS A 103 -11.35 -18.95 0.72
CA HIS A 103 -11.90 -17.60 0.74
C HIS A 103 -10.97 -16.59 1.43
N ILE A 104 -10.44 -16.96 2.60
CA ILE A 104 -9.48 -16.13 3.34
C ILE A 104 -8.19 -15.94 2.53
N LEU A 105 -7.68 -17.02 1.92
CA LEU A 105 -6.49 -16.97 1.07
C LEU A 105 -6.63 -15.95 -0.06
N ASN A 106 -7.72 -16.03 -0.83
CA ASN A 106 -7.96 -15.11 -1.94
C ASN A 106 -8.07 -13.66 -1.45
N SER A 107 -8.77 -13.44 -0.34
CA SER A 107 -8.92 -12.10 0.25
C SER A 107 -7.58 -11.50 0.73
N LEU A 108 -6.68 -12.33 1.28
CA LEU A 108 -5.33 -11.89 1.67
C LEU A 108 -4.46 -11.55 0.46
N LEU A 109 -4.59 -12.31 -0.64
CA LEU A 109 -3.90 -12.04 -1.89
C LEU A 109 -4.39 -10.72 -2.53
N ASP A 110 -5.70 -10.48 -2.52
CA ASP A 110 -6.28 -9.21 -2.98
C ASP A 110 -5.77 -8.04 -2.15
N LEU A 111 -5.79 -8.17 -0.82
CA LEU A 111 -5.28 -7.14 0.08
C LEU A 111 -3.79 -6.88 -0.14
N SER A 112 -2.99 -7.94 -0.31
CA SER A 112 -1.57 -7.84 -0.65
C SER A 112 -1.34 -7.07 -1.96
N ASN A 113 -2.17 -7.31 -2.98
CA ASN A 113 -2.11 -6.57 -4.24
C ASN A 113 -2.49 -5.09 -4.05
N ASP A 114 -3.50 -4.78 -3.24
CA ASP A 114 -3.85 -3.39 -2.91
C ASP A 114 -2.70 -2.66 -2.21
N TYR A 115 -2.02 -3.30 -1.25
CA TYR A 115 -0.81 -2.75 -0.61
C TYR A 115 0.35 -2.59 -1.59
N LYS A 116 0.50 -3.49 -2.58
CA LYS A 116 1.49 -3.34 -3.66
C LYS A 116 1.24 -2.10 -4.50
N GLU A 117 -0.02 -1.81 -4.82
CA GLU A 117 -0.36 -0.59 -5.55
C GLU A 117 -0.20 0.65 -4.67
N TYR A 118 -0.61 0.59 -3.40
CA TYR A 118 -0.46 1.67 -2.44
C TYR A 118 1.01 2.08 -2.26
N THR A 119 1.89 1.12 -1.99
CA THR A 119 3.35 1.35 -1.87
C THR A 119 3.94 1.94 -3.15
N LYS A 120 3.49 1.50 -4.33
CA LYS A 120 3.89 2.12 -5.62
C LYS A 120 3.44 3.57 -5.72
N THR A 121 2.22 3.89 -5.29
CA THR A 121 1.73 5.28 -5.29
C THR A 121 2.46 6.17 -4.28
N LEU A 122 2.78 5.66 -3.08
CA LEU A 122 3.60 6.35 -2.08
C LEU A 122 5.01 6.62 -2.63
N LYS A 123 5.65 5.64 -3.27
CA LYS A 123 6.97 5.81 -3.92
C LYS A 123 6.96 6.92 -4.96
N ASN A 124 5.91 6.97 -5.78
CA ASN A 124 5.77 8.01 -6.79
C ASN A 124 5.53 9.39 -6.16
N LEU A 125 4.75 9.46 -5.07
CA LEU A 125 4.54 10.69 -4.31
C LEU A 125 5.85 11.17 -3.66
N GLY A 126 6.62 10.27 -3.04
CA GLY A 126 7.93 10.57 -2.46
C GLY A 126 8.89 11.16 -3.50
N LYS A 127 8.98 10.56 -4.69
CA LYS A 127 9.81 11.08 -5.79
C LYS A 127 9.42 12.49 -6.24
N ILE A 128 8.12 12.81 -6.34
CA ILE A 128 7.70 14.17 -6.75
C ILE A 128 7.90 15.18 -5.63
N MET A 129 7.74 14.76 -4.37
CA MET A 129 8.06 15.58 -3.19
C MET A 129 9.58 15.85 -3.07
N GLU A 130 10.43 14.88 -3.39
CA GLU A 130 11.89 15.11 -3.48
C GLU A 130 12.25 16.12 -4.57
N LYS A 131 11.57 16.05 -5.73
CA LYS A 131 11.72 17.07 -6.78
C LYS A 131 11.27 18.44 -6.28
N LEU A 132 10.14 18.52 -5.57
CA LEU A 132 9.64 19.76 -4.96
C LEU A 132 10.69 20.35 -4.02
N ASN A 133 11.23 19.54 -3.11
CA ASN A 133 12.26 19.97 -2.16
C ASN A 133 13.53 20.47 -2.87
N LYS A 134 13.97 19.80 -3.94
CA LYS A 134 15.12 20.27 -4.74
C LYS A 134 14.82 21.62 -5.39
N SER A 135 13.66 21.78 -6.02
CA SER A 135 13.27 23.03 -6.67
C SER A 135 13.09 24.19 -5.67
N GLN A 136 12.53 23.92 -4.49
CA GLN A 136 12.42 24.90 -3.40
C GLN A 136 13.81 25.31 -2.88
N SER A 137 14.74 24.36 -2.73
CA SER A 137 16.12 24.68 -2.33
C SER A 137 16.80 25.58 -3.36
N SER A 138 16.74 25.22 -4.65
CA SER A 138 17.35 26.04 -5.71
C SER A 138 16.72 27.43 -5.82
N TRP A 139 15.41 27.55 -5.65
CA TRP A 139 14.73 28.85 -5.62
C TRP A 139 15.20 29.68 -4.42
N ARG A 140 15.29 29.09 -3.23
CA ARG A 140 15.79 29.75 -2.02
C ARG A 140 17.23 30.22 -2.18
N ASP A 141 18.10 29.39 -2.74
CA ASP A 141 19.51 29.74 -2.98
C ASP A 141 19.63 30.95 -3.91
N ALA A 142 18.81 31.00 -4.97
CA ALA A 142 18.73 32.16 -5.86
C ALA A 142 18.17 33.42 -5.15
N ALA A 143 17.17 33.28 -4.27
CA ALA A 143 16.65 34.39 -3.47
C ALA A 143 17.71 34.96 -2.51
N ALA A 144 18.48 34.08 -1.86
CA ALA A 144 19.59 34.47 -1.00
C ALA A 144 20.73 35.15 -1.79
N GLU A 145 21.03 34.66 -3.00
CA GLU A 145 21.97 35.30 -3.93
C GLU A 145 21.50 36.72 -4.29
N LEU A 146 20.21 36.91 -4.60
CA LEU A 146 19.65 38.23 -4.90
C LEU A 146 19.75 39.20 -3.71
N ALA A 147 19.46 38.72 -2.50
CA ALA A 147 19.58 39.52 -1.28
C ALA A 147 21.01 39.99 -1.04
N LYS A 148 22.00 39.09 -1.22
CA LYS A 148 23.43 39.43 -1.13
C LYS A 148 23.84 40.47 -2.17
N LEU A 149 23.44 40.27 -3.42
CA LEU A 149 23.76 41.20 -4.52
C LEU A 149 23.17 42.59 -4.28
N ARG A 150 21.91 42.69 -3.82
CA ARG A 150 21.28 43.97 -3.46
C ARG A 150 21.98 44.66 -2.28
N GLY A 151 22.54 43.91 -1.33
CA GLY A 151 23.32 44.45 -0.21
C GLY A 151 24.74 44.90 -0.60
N SER A 152 25.24 44.46 -1.76
CA SER A 152 26.54 44.87 -2.28
C SER A 152 26.41 46.05 -3.25
N GLN A 153 27.05 47.19 -2.95
CA GLN A 153 27.03 48.39 -3.82
C GLN A 153 27.68 48.20 -5.21
N MET A 154 28.20 47.00 -5.53
CA MET A 154 28.87 46.67 -6.80
C MET A 154 28.05 45.74 -7.72
N ALA A 155 26.78 45.48 -7.44
CA ALA A 155 25.96 44.63 -8.30
C ALA A 155 25.60 45.33 -9.62
N SER A 156 26.16 44.87 -10.73
CA SER A 156 25.76 45.34 -12.07
C SER A 156 24.37 44.84 -12.44
N GLY A 157 23.59 45.67 -13.16
CA GLY A 157 22.20 45.37 -13.53
C GLY A 157 22.01 44.01 -14.24
N GLY A 158 23.00 43.60 -15.06
CA GLY A 158 22.96 42.30 -15.75
C GLY A 158 23.09 41.07 -14.82
N LYS A 159 23.80 41.19 -13.69
CA LYS A 159 23.88 40.10 -12.68
C LYS A 159 22.58 39.99 -11.89
N LEU A 160 22.01 41.14 -11.50
CA LEU A 160 20.72 41.19 -10.81
C LEU A 160 19.61 40.58 -11.66
N GLN A 161 19.51 40.97 -12.94
CA GLN A 161 18.49 40.44 -13.85
C GLN A 161 18.61 38.91 -14.04
N LYS A 162 19.83 38.38 -14.12
CA LYS A 162 20.03 36.91 -14.25
C LYS A 162 19.51 36.16 -13.02
N VAL A 163 19.73 36.68 -11.82
CA VAL A 163 19.26 36.04 -10.58
C VAL A 163 17.74 36.20 -10.44
N GLU A 164 17.18 37.36 -10.81
CA GLU A 164 15.72 37.56 -10.85
C GLU A 164 15.04 36.57 -11.80
N ASN A 165 15.59 36.36 -13.00
CA ASN A 165 15.08 35.35 -13.94
C ASN A 165 15.14 33.92 -13.36
N LYS A 166 16.22 33.57 -12.62
CA LYS A 166 16.32 32.27 -11.93
C LYS A 166 15.24 32.11 -10.86
N ILE A 167 14.94 33.18 -10.12
CA ILE A 167 13.89 33.18 -9.10
C ILE A 167 12.52 32.96 -9.75
N GLU A 168 12.20 33.67 -10.83
CA GLU A 168 10.93 33.49 -11.54
C GLU A 168 10.77 32.07 -12.09
N ALA A 169 11.81 31.54 -12.75
CA ALA A 169 11.82 30.16 -13.24
C ALA A 169 11.66 29.14 -12.11
N GLY A 170 12.33 29.37 -10.97
CA GLY A 170 12.21 28.55 -9.76
C GLY A 170 10.79 28.54 -9.21
N LYS A 171 10.16 29.72 -9.08
CA LYS A 171 8.76 29.86 -8.63
C LYS A 171 7.79 29.12 -9.54
N ALA A 172 7.91 29.31 -10.85
CA ALA A 172 7.05 28.63 -11.83
C ALA A 172 7.18 27.09 -11.75
N SER A 173 8.41 26.59 -11.60
CA SER A 173 8.67 25.16 -11.41
C SER A 173 8.04 24.61 -10.13
N VAL A 174 8.20 25.31 -9.00
CA VAL A 174 7.60 24.90 -7.71
C VAL A 174 6.07 24.85 -7.79
N ILE A 175 5.42 25.84 -8.41
CA ILE A 175 3.96 25.85 -8.60
C ILE A 175 3.51 24.64 -9.42
N LYS A 176 4.19 24.37 -10.54
CA LYS A 176 3.89 23.21 -11.39
C LYS A 176 4.02 21.91 -10.61
N ILE A 177 5.14 21.71 -9.90
CA ILE A 177 5.37 20.49 -9.12
C ILE A 177 4.33 20.34 -8.00
N ARG A 178 3.92 21.42 -7.33
CA ARG A 178 2.85 21.36 -6.31
C ARG A 178 1.52 20.88 -6.87
N SER A 179 1.16 21.29 -8.09
CA SER A 179 -0.03 20.78 -8.77
C SER A 179 0.06 19.26 -9.02
N GLU A 180 1.24 18.78 -9.43
CA GLU A 180 1.50 17.36 -9.61
C GLU A 180 1.45 16.59 -8.29
N VAL A 181 2.00 17.14 -7.20
CA VAL A 181 1.89 16.56 -5.84
C VAL A 181 0.44 16.36 -5.44
N LYS A 182 -0.43 17.36 -5.66
CA LYS A 182 -1.86 17.26 -5.35
C LYS A 182 -2.53 16.12 -6.14
N HIS A 183 -2.20 16.01 -7.42
CA HIS A 183 -2.71 14.93 -8.27
C HIS A 183 -2.16 13.55 -7.86
N ARG A 184 -0.90 13.44 -7.43
CA ARG A 184 -0.35 12.18 -6.90
C ARG A 184 -0.98 11.79 -5.57
N LYS A 185 -1.26 12.76 -4.70
CA LYS A 185 -1.96 12.55 -3.43
C LYS A 185 -3.34 11.94 -3.63
N SER A 186 -4.09 12.32 -4.66
CA SER A 186 -5.41 11.72 -4.91
C SER A 186 -5.31 10.23 -5.23
N PHE A 187 -4.29 9.78 -5.99
CA PHE A 187 -4.09 8.34 -6.24
C PHE A 187 -3.79 7.56 -4.96
N VAL A 188 -2.98 8.13 -4.06
CA VAL A 188 -2.67 7.55 -2.74
C VAL A 188 -3.94 7.39 -1.89
N LEU A 189 -4.85 8.37 -1.94
CA LEU A 189 -6.13 8.28 -1.23
C LEU A 189 -7.06 7.22 -1.84
N THR A 190 -7.09 7.11 -3.16
CA THR A 190 -7.89 6.09 -3.86
C THR A 190 -7.41 4.67 -3.54
N THR A 191 -6.09 4.43 -3.55
CA THR A 191 -5.52 3.13 -3.18
C THR A 191 -5.80 2.80 -1.71
N LEU A 192 -5.69 3.76 -0.80
CA LEU A 192 -6.03 3.56 0.62
C LEU A 192 -7.51 3.21 0.84
N LYS A 193 -8.43 3.83 0.09
CA LYS A 193 -9.86 3.48 0.15
C LYS A 193 -10.10 2.02 -0.25
N ARG A 194 -9.46 1.55 -1.33
CA ARG A 194 -9.56 0.15 -1.76
C ARG A 194 -9.03 -0.81 -0.69
N ILE A 195 -7.89 -0.51 -0.07
CA ILE A 195 -7.37 -1.28 1.08
C ILE A 195 -8.43 -1.41 2.17
N ASN A 196 -9.08 -0.30 2.56
CA ASN A 196 -10.12 -0.30 3.58
C ASN A 196 -11.33 -1.15 3.17
N GLU A 197 -11.78 -1.06 1.92
CA GLU A 197 -12.88 -1.88 1.39
C GLU A 197 -12.53 -3.37 1.41
N THR A 198 -11.34 -3.74 0.98
CA THR A 198 -10.85 -5.13 0.98
C THR A 198 -10.70 -5.67 2.41
N LEU A 199 -10.18 -4.86 3.35
CA LEU A 199 -10.13 -5.21 4.77
C LEU A 199 -11.52 -5.46 5.37
N LEU A 200 -12.50 -4.62 5.03
CA LEU A 200 -13.88 -4.79 5.49
C LEU A 200 -14.49 -6.09 4.94
N LYS A 201 -14.26 -6.39 3.65
CA LYS A 201 -14.70 -7.66 3.04
C LYS A 201 -14.06 -8.86 3.73
N LEU A 202 -12.74 -8.85 3.94
CA LEU A 202 -12.02 -9.91 4.66
C LEU A 202 -12.59 -10.10 6.07
N LYS A 203 -12.77 -9.01 6.82
CA LYS A 203 -13.34 -9.05 8.18
C LYS A 203 -14.74 -9.66 8.21
N ASN A 204 -15.59 -9.30 7.26
CA ASN A 204 -16.95 -9.81 7.17
C ASN A 204 -16.97 -11.28 6.74
N GLY A 205 -16.12 -11.67 5.78
CA GLY A 205 -15.95 -13.07 5.37
C GLY A 205 -15.51 -13.95 6.54
N ILE A 206 -14.50 -13.53 7.30
CA ILE A 206 -14.08 -14.27 8.51
C ILE A 206 -15.23 -14.42 9.51
N LYS A 207 -16.00 -13.35 9.76
CA LYS A 207 -17.14 -13.39 10.68
C LYS A 207 -18.25 -14.34 10.23
N SER A 208 -18.56 -14.41 8.94
CA SER A 208 -19.59 -15.32 8.42
C SER A 208 -19.25 -16.80 8.56
N PHE A 209 -18.00 -17.13 8.89
CA PHE A 209 -17.54 -18.50 9.08
C PHE A 209 -17.32 -18.88 10.56
N ILE A 210 -17.32 -17.91 11.47
CA ILE A 210 -17.18 -18.14 12.92
C ILE A 210 -18.54 -18.30 13.61
N ASN A 211 -19.61 -17.79 12.99
CA ASN A 211 -21.00 -17.92 13.46
C ASN A 211 -21.74 -19.03 12.72
#